data_AF-A0A7C1DD52-F1
#
_entry.id   AF-A0A7C1DD52-F1
#
_cell.length_a   1.000
_cell.length_b   1.000
_cell.length_c   1.000
_cell.angle_alpha   90.00
_cell.angle_beta   90.00
_cell.angle_gamma   90.00
#
_symmetry.space_group_name_H-M   'P 1'
#
loop_
_entity.id
_entity.type
_entity.pdbx_description
1 polymer ?
#
loop_
_entity_poly.entity_id
_entity_poly.type
_entity_poly.pdbx_seq_one_letter_code
_entity_poly.pdbx_strand_id
1 'polypeptide(L)'
;MEILQRRQELVDEGHDEEKTIFWLSVIPDGFRITFYFTDRAEDAIMRSDISDTLKTQFRNGKRYNKIRGLTILFENPQDIEYAKALIATRLAVK
;
A
#
# COMPACT_ATOMS: atom_id res chain seq x y z
N MET A 1 17.90 -20.66 -17.03
CA MET A 1 18.44 -19.85 -18.14
C MET A 1 17.38 -18.87 -18.66
N GLU A 2 16.16 -19.33 -18.91
CA GLU A 2 15.05 -18.51 -19.45
C GLU A 2 14.53 -17.40 -18.50
N ILE A 3 14.46 -17.68 -17.20
CA ILE A 3 14.02 -16.70 -16.18
C ILE A 3 15.00 -15.52 -16.03
N LEU A 4 16.31 -15.78 -16.19
CA LEU A 4 17.35 -14.75 -16.10
C LEU A 4 17.37 -13.86 -17.34
N GLN A 5 17.09 -14.43 -18.52
CA GLN A 5 17.06 -13.70 -19.77
C GLN A 5 15.82 -12.79 -19.88
N ARG A 6 14.67 -13.26 -19.37
CA ARG A 6 13.44 -12.46 -19.28
C ARG A 6 13.57 -11.24 -18.37
N ARG A 7 14.39 -11.34 -17.32
CA ARG A 7 14.66 -10.22 -16.41
C ARG A 7 15.59 -9.18 -17.05
N GLN A 8 16.49 -9.59 -17.94
CA GLN A 8 17.40 -8.68 -18.64
C GLN A 8 16.70 -7.89 -19.75
N GLU A 9 15.75 -8.51 -20.47
CA GLU A 9 14.94 -7.83 -21.52
C GLU A 9 14.03 -6.74 -20.94
N LEU A 10 13.52 -6.92 -19.73
CA LEU A 10 12.68 -5.92 -19.06
C LEU A 10 13.47 -4.68 -18.64
N VAL A 11 14.75 -4.82 -18.27
CA VAL A 11 15.60 -3.70 -17.81
C VAL A 11 15.86 -2.65 -18.90
N ASP A 12 15.87 -3.05 -20.18
CA ASP A 12 16.21 -2.17 -21.31
C ASP A 12 14.99 -1.37 -21.85
N GLU A 13 13.76 -1.75 -21.49
CA GLU A 13 12.54 -0.98 -21.78
C GLU A 13 12.24 0.02 -20.65
N GLY A 14 13.03 1.10 -20.55
CA GLY A 14 12.71 2.31 -19.76
C GLY A 14 11.94 2.06 -18.45
N HIS A 15 12.53 1.30 -17.53
CA HIS A 15 11.85 0.77 -16.35
C HIS A 15 11.41 1.89 -15.38
N ASP A 16 10.11 1.93 -15.06
CA ASP A 16 9.67 2.42 -13.74
C ASP A 16 10.33 1.50 -12.69
N GLU A 17 11.20 2.04 -11.82
CA GLU A 17 11.76 1.26 -10.71
C GLU A 17 10.66 0.47 -9.98
N GLU A 18 10.96 -0.78 -9.58
CA GLU A 18 10.06 -1.59 -8.77
C GLU A 18 9.76 -0.86 -7.45
N LYS A 19 8.61 -0.17 -7.39
CA LYS A 19 8.20 0.58 -6.21
C LYS A 19 7.52 -0.37 -5.22
N THR A 20 8.05 -0.44 -4.00
CA THR A 20 7.40 -1.15 -2.90
C THR A 20 6.04 -0.51 -2.61
N ILE A 21 4.97 -1.30 -2.71
CA ILE A 21 3.58 -0.82 -2.55
C ILE A 21 3.02 -1.08 -1.16
N PHE A 22 3.53 -2.11 -0.47
CA PHE A 22 3.27 -2.38 0.94
C PHE A 22 4.38 -3.21 1.59
N TRP A 23 4.46 -3.19 2.92
CA TRP A 23 5.16 -4.21 3.71
C TRP A 23 4.15 -5.05 4.49
N LEU A 24 4.40 -6.34 4.57
CA LEU A 24 3.76 -7.24 5.51
C LEU A 24 4.78 -7.60 6.59
N SER A 25 4.41 -7.50 7.85
CA SER A 25 5.26 -7.85 8.98
C SER A 25 4.49 -8.74 9.95
N VAL A 26 5.10 -9.85 10.35
CA VAL A 26 4.63 -10.68 11.45
C VAL A 26 5.18 -10.13 12.76
N ILE A 27 4.35 -10.06 13.79
CA ILE A 27 4.69 -9.60 15.14
C ILE A 27 4.21 -10.67 16.15
N PRO A 28 4.65 -10.64 17.42
CA PRO A 28 4.37 -11.71 18.38
C PRO A 28 2.89 -12.12 18.49
N ASP A 29 1.97 -11.16 18.39
CA ASP A 29 0.52 -11.39 18.56
C ASP A 29 -0.28 -11.22 17.26
N GLY A 30 0.37 -11.28 16.09
CA GLY A 30 -0.34 -11.20 14.81
C GLY A 30 0.52 -10.71 13.66
N PHE A 31 -0.09 -9.92 12.78
CA PHE A 31 0.62 -9.34 11.65
C PHE A 31 0.02 -7.98 11.30
N ARG A 32 0.80 -7.19 10.57
CA ARG A 32 0.38 -5.89 10.06
C ARG A 32 0.77 -5.72 8.62
N ILE A 33 -0.01 -4.93 7.89
CA ILE A 33 0.34 -4.46 6.55
C ILE A 33 0.44 -2.94 6.58
N THR A 34 1.53 -2.39 6.06
CA THR A 34 1.66 -0.95 5.81
C THR A 34 1.62 -0.69 4.32
N PHE A 35 0.55 -0.07 3.84
CA PHE A 35 0.43 0.38 2.45
C PHE A 35 1.05 1.76 2.27
N TYR A 36 1.68 1.99 1.13
CA TYR A 36 2.23 3.29 0.76
C TYR A 36 1.42 3.93 -0.35
N PHE A 37 0.99 5.16 -0.13
CA PHE A 37 0.22 5.92 -1.10
C PHE A 37 0.84 7.29 -1.33
N THR A 38 0.69 7.79 -2.55
CA THR A 38 1.01 9.19 -2.85
C THR A 38 -0.17 10.10 -2.52
N ASP A 39 0.06 11.41 -2.48
CA ASP A 39 -1.00 12.40 -2.29
C ASP A 39 -2.16 12.26 -3.31
N ARG A 40 -1.92 11.70 -4.51
CA ARG A 40 -2.98 11.47 -5.52
C ARG A 40 -4.08 10.51 -5.05
N ALA A 41 -3.77 9.62 -4.12
CA ALA A 41 -4.74 8.66 -3.61
C ALA A 41 -5.58 9.22 -2.46
N GLU A 42 -5.28 10.42 -1.97
CA GLU A 42 -5.93 11.00 -0.78
C GLU A 42 -7.45 11.03 -0.90
N ASP A 43 -7.95 11.59 -2.00
CA ASP A 43 -9.37 11.65 -2.31
C ASP A 43 -10.06 10.28 -2.30
N ALA A 44 -9.43 9.28 -2.90
CA ALA A 44 -9.97 7.92 -2.97
C ALA A 44 -9.96 7.25 -1.58
N ILE A 45 -8.90 7.43 -0.81
CA ILE A 45 -8.78 6.92 0.57
C ILE A 45 -9.84 7.55 1.46
N MET A 46 -10.06 8.87 1.38
CA MET A 46 -11.04 9.57 2.22
C MET A 46 -12.48 9.13 1.94
N ARG A 47 -12.79 8.82 0.67
CA ARG A 47 -14.11 8.31 0.25
C ARG A 47 -14.29 6.81 0.43
N SER A 48 -13.22 6.06 0.73
CA SER A 48 -13.30 4.61 0.94
C SER A 48 -13.97 4.24 2.28
N ASP A 49 -14.43 2.99 2.37
CA ASP A 49 -15.12 2.44 3.54
C ASP A 49 -14.16 1.98 4.66
N ILE A 50 -12.93 2.49 4.68
CA ILE A 50 -12.00 2.25 5.79
C ILE A 50 -12.37 3.08 7.02
N SER A 51 -11.93 2.65 8.19
CA SER A 51 -12.23 3.33 9.45
C SER A 51 -11.71 4.77 9.51
N ASP A 52 -12.37 5.61 10.31
CA ASP A 52 -11.94 6.99 10.55
C ASP A 52 -10.56 7.06 11.21
N THR A 53 -10.18 6.04 11.99
CA THR A 53 -8.84 5.90 12.57
C THR A 53 -7.79 5.77 11.46
N LEU A 54 -8.03 4.93 10.44
CA LEU A 54 -7.12 4.78 9.29
C LEU A 54 -7.09 6.04 8.43
N LYS A 55 -8.24 6.70 8.21
CA LYS A 55 -8.29 7.99 7.51
C LYS A 55 -7.49 9.07 8.25
N THR A 56 -7.59 9.09 9.58
CA THR A 56 -6.85 10.01 10.44
C THR A 56 -5.36 9.70 10.44
N GLN A 57 -4.98 8.42 10.51
CA GLN A 57 -3.60 7.97 10.36
C GLN A 57 -3.01 8.43 9.03
N PHE A 58 -3.75 8.35 7.93
CA PHE A 58 -3.29 8.84 6.64
C PHE A 58 -3.12 10.37 6.61
N ARG A 59 -4.10 11.10 7.13
CA ARG A 59 -4.12 12.58 7.15
C ARG A 59 -2.96 13.15 7.97
N ASN A 60 -2.71 12.55 9.13
CA ASN A 60 -1.74 13.02 10.14
C ASN A 60 -0.41 12.25 10.10
N GLY A 61 -0.32 11.23 9.25
CA GLY A 61 0.83 10.34 9.17
C GLY A 61 2.09 11.07 8.72
N LYS A 62 3.25 10.56 9.16
CA LYS A 62 4.54 11.08 8.74
C LYS A 62 4.68 10.95 7.22
N ARG A 63 5.04 12.07 6.58
CA ARG A 63 5.28 12.13 5.14
C ARG A 63 6.75 11.87 4.84
N TYR A 64 6.99 11.03 3.86
CA TYR A 64 8.31 10.84 3.26
C TYR A 64 8.21 11.30 1.81
N ASN A 65 8.64 12.54 1.55
CA ASN A 65 8.32 13.26 0.32
C ASN A 65 6.79 13.33 0.10
N LYS A 66 6.30 12.76 -1.01
CA LYS A 66 4.88 12.70 -1.36
C LYS A 66 4.22 11.39 -0.97
N ILE A 67 4.90 10.53 -0.19
CA ILE A 67 4.42 9.20 0.19
C ILE A 67 3.99 9.20 1.66
N ARG A 68 2.84 8.56 1.92
CA ARG A 68 2.27 8.35 3.25
C ARG A 68 1.99 6.87 3.46
N GLY A 69 2.36 6.39 4.65
CA GLY A 69 2.11 5.03 5.09
C GLY A 69 0.77 4.93 5.83
N LEU A 70 0.03 3.85 5.57
CA LEU A 70 -1.20 3.52 6.26
C LEU A 70 -1.08 2.07 6.73
N THR A 71 -1.07 1.88 8.04
CA THR A 71 -0.79 0.58 8.67
C THR A 71 -2.06 0.01 9.27
N ILE A 72 -2.44 -1.19 8.81
CA ILE A 72 -3.46 -2.02 9.42
C ILE A 72 -2.77 -3.04 10.31
N LEU A 73 -3.09 -3.03 11.60
CA LEU A 73 -2.85 -4.17 12.49
C LEU A 73 -4.07 -5.08 12.40
N PHE A 74 -3.87 -6.36 12.10
CA PHE A 74 -4.98 -7.29 11.88
C PHE A 74 -5.37 -7.93 13.21
N GLU A 75 -6.45 -7.43 13.80
CA GLU A 75 -6.96 -7.87 15.11
C GLU A 75 -8.35 -8.50 14.98
N ASN A 76 -9.11 -8.12 13.96
CA ASN A 76 -10.47 -8.60 13.74
C ASN A 76 -10.81 -8.75 12.24
N PRO A 77 -11.89 -9.45 11.88
CA PRO A 77 -12.24 -9.70 10.48
C PRO A 77 -12.48 -8.44 9.62
N GLN A 78 -12.89 -7.32 10.23
CA GLN A 78 -13.12 -6.07 9.50
C GLN A 78 -11.82 -5.50 8.90
N ASP A 79 -10.68 -5.80 9.52
CA ASP A 79 -9.37 -5.36 9.04
C ASP A 79 -9.02 -5.95 7.66
N ILE A 80 -9.56 -7.13 7.33
CA ILE A 80 -9.44 -7.75 6.01
C ILE A 80 -10.19 -6.92 4.96
N GLU A 81 -11.39 -6.43 5.30
CA GLU A 81 -12.17 -5.58 4.39
C GLU A 81 -11.48 -4.22 4.18
N TYR A 82 -10.86 -3.66 5.22
CA TYR A 82 -10.04 -2.46 5.08
C TYR A 82 -8.85 -2.69 4.15
N ALA A 83 -8.15 -3.83 4.28
CA ALA A 83 -7.04 -4.17 3.38
C ALA A 83 -7.51 -4.30 1.92
N LYS A 84 -8.66 -4.96 1.68
CA LYS A 84 -9.25 -5.06 0.33
C LYS A 84 -9.59 -3.68 -0.25
N ALA A 85 -10.18 -2.79 0.54
CA ALA A 85 -10.50 -1.43 0.11
C ALA A 85 -9.24 -0.62 -0.27
N LEU A 86 -8.14 -0.78 0.47
CA LEU A 86 -6.86 -0.14 0.14
C LEU A 86 -6.21 -0.74 -1.10
N ILE A 87 -6.30 -2.06 -1.29
CA ILE A 87 -5.84 -2.71 -2.53
C ILE A 87 -6.63 -2.19 -3.73
N ALA A 88 -7.96 -2.13 -3.63
CA ALA A 88 -8.81 -1.58 -4.69
C ALA A 88 -8.46 -0.11 -5.00
N THR A 89 -8.23 0.70 -3.96
CA THR A 89 -7.78 2.09 -4.10
C THR A 89 -6.45 2.18 -4.84
N ARG A 90 -5.49 1.30 -4.53
CA ARG A 90 -4.19 1.26 -5.21
C ARG A 90 -4.31 0.89 -6.69
N LEU A 91 -5.22 -0.01 -7.02
CA LEU A 91 -5.46 -0.42 -8.41
C LEU A 91 -6.16 0.69 -9.24
N ALA A 92 -6.96 1.54 -8.58
CA ALA A 92 -7.65 2.65 -9.23
C ALA A 92 -6.75 3.88 -9.45
N VAL A 93 -5.74 4.10 -8.60
CA VAL A 93 -4.87 5.28 -8.65
C VAL A 93 -3.53 4.93 -9.31
N LYS A 94 -3.34 5.36 -10.56
CA LYS A 94 -2.07 5.24 -11.33
C LYS A 94 -1.06 6.36 -11.00
#